data_AF-A0A2R6RDA6-F1
#
_entry.id   AF-A0A2R6RDA6-F1
#
_cell.length_a   1.000
_cell.length_b   1.000
_cell.length_c   1.000
_cell.angle_alpha   90.00
_cell.angle_beta   90.00
_cell.angle_gamma   90.00
#
_symmetry.space_group_name_H-M   'P 1'
#
loop_
_entity.id
_entity.type
_entity.pdbx_description
1 polymer ?
#
loop_
_entity_poly.entity_id
_entity_poly.type
_entity_poly.pdbx_seq_one_letter_code
_entity_poly.pdbx_strand_id
1 'polypeptide(L)'
;MAGIDGEEVEVIHSWSAPRSLSTSLMYAFAQRDDTEVLDEPLYANFLQVTGVGRPYREEVLSKMESDGNKVVKDVIFGPGVKKYRFCKHISKQRLPGLPDDLMKKGKHFILIRNPLDILPSFDKVVPPSFPELGLASLVSIYSELCALGKPPPVLDAAELQEDPEVALRRLCQDLDIPFQVAMLKWEAGPKAVDGIWAPWCYGSVHKSTGFTAGRKYRSPFPFSFYDLLEQSLPFYNMLRRYAWGTSFLKPKLPRPTLPVPANEKLLVWVGDEIVPRDSAKVSVLDSVVQGGDSVWEGLRIHNGKIFKLEEHMDRLFDSAKALAFNNIPTREEVKEAIFKTIIMNGMFDNAHIRLSLTRGKKVTSGMSPAFNLYGCTLIVLAEWKPPVYDNMKGINLVTATTRRNSPNNLDSKIHHNNLLNNILAKIEGNNSNADDAIMLDKDGYVSETNATNIVGHASAYFPFQKEEVLNCVGQSKMSYRHYGGGTSHDTQPGCRFLAKRGRVLTPHADYCLPGITRATVMDLVVREKFILEERRVSLSEFHTADEVWTTGTIGELSPVVKIDGRIIGDGQVGPITRRLQNAYRKLTHELGVPIPTYKKA
;
A
#
# COMPACT_ATOMS: atom_id res chain seq x y z
N MET A 1 -42.78 -34.34 -25.08
CA MET A 1 -41.76 -35.40 -24.98
C MET A 1 -40.84 -35.29 -26.18
N ALA A 2 -39.69 -34.64 -25.98
CA ALA A 2 -38.50 -34.83 -26.78
C ALA A 2 -37.41 -34.99 -25.72
N GLY A 3 -37.03 -36.24 -25.44
CA GLY A 3 -35.93 -36.55 -24.52
C GLY A 3 -34.64 -36.05 -25.16
N ILE A 4 -33.86 -35.28 -24.41
CA ILE A 4 -32.47 -35.00 -24.75
C ILE A 4 -31.72 -36.30 -24.39
N ASP A 5 -31.71 -37.25 -25.32
CA ASP A 5 -30.88 -38.45 -25.21
C ASP A 5 -29.42 -38.05 -25.43
N GLY A 6 -28.62 -38.05 -24.35
CA GLY A 6 -27.16 -38.17 -24.43
C GLY A 6 -26.30 -36.97 -24.02
N GLU A 7 -26.85 -35.83 -23.59
CA GLU A 7 -26.03 -34.75 -23.01
C GLU A 7 -25.76 -35.00 -21.52
N GLU A 8 -24.47 -35.06 -21.15
CA GLU A 8 -24.02 -35.18 -19.77
C GLU A 8 -24.44 -33.93 -18.97
N VAL A 9 -25.08 -34.12 -17.82
CA VAL A 9 -25.59 -33.01 -16.99
C VAL A 9 -24.44 -32.16 -16.48
N GLU A 10 -24.47 -30.85 -16.74
CA GLU A 10 -23.46 -29.93 -16.24
C GLU A 10 -23.73 -29.54 -14.79
N VAL A 11 -22.86 -29.96 -13.86
CA VAL A 11 -23.04 -29.68 -12.44
C VAL A 11 -22.44 -28.33 -12.05
N ILE A 12 -23.21 -27.54 -11.27
CA ILE A 12 -22.79 -26.27 -10.67
C ILE A 12 -22.75 -26.44 -9.16
N HIS A 13 -21.57 -26.30 -8.56
CA HIS A 13 -21.34 -26.42 -7.13
C HIS A 13 -21.31 -25.04 -6.47
N SER A 14 -22.24 -24.80 -5.56
CA SER A 14 -22.28 -23.63 -4.69
C SER A 14 -21.73 -23.97 -3.31
N TRP A 15 -20.49 -23.58 -3.01
CA TRP A 15 -19.89 -23.78 -1.69
C TRP A 15 -20.17 -22.60 -0.78
N SER A 16 -20.78 -22.82 0.39
CA SER A 16 -21.16 -21.74 1.30
C SER A 16 -20.93 -22.08 2.77
N ALA A 17 -20.75 -21.06 3.59
CA ALA A 17 -20.91 -21.19 5.05
C ALA A 17 -22.41 -21.20 5.39
N PRO A 18 -22.84 -21.80 6.52
CA PRO A 18 -24.22 -21.72 6.96
C PRO A 18 -24.72 -20.27 7.06
N ARG A 19 -26.02 -20.06 6.81
CA ARG A 19 -26.68 -18.74 6.89
C ARG A 19 -26.09 -17.69 5.92
N SER A 20 -25.42 -18.09 4.84
CA SER A 20 -24.85 -17.18 3.84
C SER A 20 -25.80 -16.76 2.71
N LEU A 21 -27.12 -16.91 2.90
CA LEU A 21 -28.14 -16.80 1.82
C LEU A 21 -28.06 -17.89 0.74
N SER A 22 -27.38 -19.00 1.01
CA SER A 22 -27.25 -20.11 0.06
C SER A 22 -28.60 -20.72 -0.33
N THR A 23 -29.57 -20.82 0.59
CA THR A 23 -30.93 -21.28 0.26
C THR A 23 -31.69 -20.29 -0.66
N SER A 24 -31.53 -18.98 -0.47
CA SER A 24 -32.12 -17.99 -1.38
C SER A 24 -31.51 -18.09 -2.78
N LEU A 25 -30.19 -18.33 -2.86
CA LEU A 25 -29.51 -18.57 -4.13
C LEU A 25 -29.98 -19.88 -4.78
N MET A 26 -30.16 -20.93 -3.99
CA MET A 26 -30.76 -22.19 -4.46
C MET A 26 -32.14 -21.97 -5.07
N TYR A 27 -33.00 -21.16 -4.43
CA TYR A 27 -34.33 -20.83 -4.97
C TYR A 27 -34.25 -20.04 -6.28
N ALA A 28 -33.30 -19.11 -6.38
CA ALA A 28 -33.02 -18.38 -7.62
C ALA A 28 -32.65 -19.32 -8.77
N PHE A 29 -31.75 -20.29 -8.54
CA PHE A 29 -31.39 -21.30 -9.55
C PHE A 29 -32.55 -22.25 -9.87
N ALA A 30 -33.41 -22.56 -8.90
CA ALA A 30 -34.61 -23.37 -9.11
C ALA A 30 -35.66 -22.72 -10.02
N GLN A 31 -35.58 -21.39 -10.25
CA GLN A 31 -36.48 -20.70 -11.19
C GLN A 31 -36.05 -20.82 -12.65
N ARG A 32 -34.85 -21.34 -12.92
CA ARG A 32 -34.38 -21.51 -14.28
C ARG A 32 -35.07 -22.71 -14.91
N ASP A 33 -35.49 -22.57 -16.17
CA ASP A 33 -36.14 -23.64 -16.92
C ASP A 33 -35.18 -24.78 -17.30
N ASP A 34 -33.88 -24.54 -17.27
CA ASP A 34 -32.80 -25.43 -17.69
C ASP A 34 -32.03 -26.08 -16.53
N THR A 35 -32.45 -25.86 -15.28
CA THR A 35 -31.70 -26.26 -14.08
C THR A 35 -32.54 -27.09 -13.13
N GLU A 36 -31.99 -28.18 -12.62
CA GLU A 36 -32.50 -28.89 -11.45
C GLU A 36 -31.59 -28.64 -10.24
N VAL A 37 -32.13 -28.85 -9.03
CA VAL A 37 -31.49 -28.36 -7.80
C VAL A 37 -31.42 -29.46 -6.75
N LEU A 38 -30.27 -29.58 -6.09
CA LEU A 38 -30.04 -30.44 -4.95
C LEU A 38 -29.67 -29.62 -3.70
N ASP A 39 -30.41 -29.84 -2.62
CA ASP A 39 -30.17 -29.20 -1.31
C ASP A 39 -29.27 -30.07 -0.42
N GLU A 40 -28.02 -29.63 -0.22
CA GLU A 40 -27.01 -30.26 0.65
C GLU A 40 -26.89 -31.79 0.50
N PRO A 41 -26.61 -32.32 -0.71
CA PRO A 41 -26.59 -33.76 -0.96
C PRO A 41 -25.56 -34.52 -0.11
N LEU A 42 -24.49 -33.86 0.36
CA LEU A 42 -23.45 -34.45 1.21
C LEU A 42 -23.82 -34.52 2.70
N TYR A 43 -24.98 -34.01 3.10
CA TYR A 43 -25.29 -33.86 4.52
C TYR A 43 -25.49 -35.18 5.26
N ALA A 44 -26.11 -36.17 4.62
CA ALA A 44 -26.28 -37.51 5.21
C ALA A 44 -24.94 -38.20 5.45
N ASN A 45 -24.02 -38.12 4.48
CA ASN A 45 -22.64 -38.57 4.65
C ASN A 45 -21.94 -37.87 5.82
N PHE A 46 -22.08 -36.55 5.91
CA PHE A 46 -21.53 -35.78 7.03
C PHE A 46 -22.06 -36.26 8.39
N LEU A 47 -23.36 -36.51 8.53
CA LEU A 47 -23.97 -37.00 9.77
C LEU A 47 -23.58 -38.45 10.11
N GLN A 48 -23.36 -39.28 9.09
CA GLN A 48 -22.90 -40.66 9.26
C GLN A 48 -21.45 -40.68 9.78
N VAL A 49 -20.55 -39.95 9.11
CA VAL A 49 -19.10 -39.98 9.40
C VAL A 49 -18.77 -39.25 10.70
N THR A 50 -19.37 -38.08 10.94
CA THR A 50 -19.02 -37.26 12.13
C THR A 50 -19.76 -37.69 13.39
N GLY A 51 -20.89 -38.39 13.27
CA GLY A 51 -21.72 -38.78 14.40
C GLY A 51 -22.42 -37.62 15.13
N VAL A 52 -22.38 -36.39 14.58
CA VAL A 52 -22.96 -35.21 15.24
C VAL A 52 -24.46 -35.38 15.47
N GLY A 53 -24.90 -35.20 16.71
CA GLY A 53 -26.31 -35.27 17.09
C GLY A 53 -27.12 -34.12 16.49
N ARG A 54 -28.22 -34.44 15.80
CA ARG A 54 -29.23 -33.49 15.30
C ARG A 54 -30.62 -34.07 15.55
N PRO A 55 -31.65 -33.24 15.83
CA PRO A 55 -33.01 -33.72 16.07
C PRO A 55 -33.59 -34.58 14.93
N TYR A 56 -33.20 -34.29 13.68
CA TYR A 56 -33.67 -34.96 12.46
C TYR A 56 -32.63 -35.93 11.87
N ARG A 57 -31.61 -36.34 12.64
CA ARG A 57 -30.49 -37.16 12.15
C ARG A 57 -30.96 -38.49 11.56
N GLU A 58 -31.78 -39.22 12.30
CA GLU A 58 -32.27 -40.55 11.88
C GLU A 58 -33.12 -40.45 10.61
N GLU A 59 -33.97 -39.43 10.53
CA GLU A 59 -34.80 -39.18 9.36
C GLU A 59 -33.94 -38.90 8.11
N VAL A 60 -32.89 -38.07 8.24
CA VAL A 60 -31.95 -37.79 7.15
C VAL A 60 -31.23 -39.07 6.70
N LEU A 61 -30.68 -39.85 7.64
CA LEU A 61 -29.97 -41.10 7.31
C LEU A 61 -30.88 -42.18 6.71
N SER A 62 -32.19 -42.14 7.00
CA SER A 62 -33.16 -43.08 6.42
C SER A 62 -33.60 -42.74 4.99
N LYS A 63 -33.56 -41.45 4.62
CA LYS A 63 -34.13 -40.94 3.36
C LYS A 63 -33.08 -40.51 2.33
N MET A 64 -31.85 -40.26 2.75
CA MET A 64 -30.77 -39.79 1.88
C MET A 64 -29.62 -40.81 1.85
N GLU A 65 -28.96 -40.92 0.70
CA GLU A 65 -27.75 -41.74 0.57
C GLU A 65 -26.62 -41.15 1.44
N SER A 66 -25.99 -42.01 2.24
CA SER A 66 -24.97 -41.62 3.21
C SER A 66 -23.56 -42.05 2.80
N ASP A 67 -23.41 -42.95 1.83
CA ASP A 67 -22.12 -43.29 1.23
C ASP A 67 -21.65 -42.16 0.30
N GLY A 68 -20.59 -41.45 0.71
CA GLY A 68 -20.06 -40.31 -0.02
C GLY A 68 -19.66 -40.61 -1.47
N ASN A 69 -19.22 -41.84 -1.77
CA ASN A 69 -18.87 -42.23 -3.14
C ASN A 69 -20.11 -42.32 -4.02
N LYS A 70 -21.19 -42.93 -3.50
CA LYS A 70 -22.48 -43.02 -4.19
C LYS A 70 -23.15 -41.67 -4.32
N VAL A 71 -23.08 -40.81 -3.29
CA VAL A 71 -23.60 -39.45 -3.39
C VAL A 71 -22.93 -38.69 -4.54
N VAL A 72 -21.60 -38.73 -4.64
CA VAL A 72 -20.90 -38.02 -5.72
C VAL A 72 -21.23 -38.64 -7.08
N LYS A 73 -21.15 -39.96 -7.22
CA LYS A 73 -21.30 -40.63 -8.51
C LYS A 73 -22.75 -40.68 -9.00
N ASP A 74 -23.67 -41.09 -8.13
CA ASP A 74 -25.03 -41.48 -8.51
C ASP A 74 -26.06 -40.37 -8.23
N VAL A 75 -25.75 -39.42 -7.33
CA VAL A 75 -26.66 -38.30 -7.00
C VAL A 75 -26.19 -37.00 -7.64
N ILE A 76 -24.94 -36.59 -7.40
CA ILE A 76 -24.39 -35.33 -7.92
C ILE A 76 -24.13 -35.45 -9.43
N PHE A 77 -23.43 -36.49 -9.87
CA PHE A 77 -23.13 -36.74 -11.29
C PHE A 77 -24.04 -37.81 -11.93
N GLY A 78 -25.12 -38.20 -11.24
CA GLY A 78 -26.10 -39.16 -11.77
C GLY A 78 -26.88 -38.62 -12.98
N PRO A 79 -27.72 -39.44 -13.60
CA PRO A 79 -28.58 -39.00 -14.71
C PRO A 79 -29.52 -37.88 -14.24
N GLY A 80 -29.78 -36.90 -15.10
CA GLY A 80 -30.66 -35.77 -14.81
C GLY A 80 -31.59 -35.45 -15.97
N VAL A 81 -32.62 -34.65 -15.70
CA VAL A 81 -33.66 -34.30 -16.68
C VAL A 81 -33.47 -32.89 -17.26
N LYS A 82 -32.52 -32.14 -16.70
CA LYS A 82 -32.21 -30.75 -17.06
C LYS A 82 -30.75 -30.64 -17.48
N LYS A 83 -30.43 -29.60 -18.24
CA LYS A 83 -29.07 -29.34 -18.73
C LYS A 83 -28.10 -29.10 -17.58
N TYR A 84 -28.51 -28.29 -16.61
CA TYR A 84 -27.70 -27.94 -15.45
C TYR A 84 -28.24 -28.58 -14.18
N ARG A 85 -27.34 -28.95 -13.26
CA ARG A 85 -27.68 -29.36 -11.90
C ARG A 85 -26.97 -28.47 -10.88
N PHE A 86 -27.72 -27.67 -10.15
CA PHE A 86 -27.18 -26.83 -9.08
C PHE A 86 -27.16 -27.60 -7.75
N CYS A 87 -25.97 -27.76 -7.17
CA CYS A 87 -25.78 -28.38 -5.87
C CYS A 87 -25.45 -27.31 -4.83
N LYS A 88 -26.35 -27.08 -3.88
CA LYS A 88 -26.08 -26.26 -2.70
C LYS A 88 -25.26 -27.08 -1.71
N HIS A 89 -24.04 -26.66 -1.43
CA HIS A 89 -23.16 -27.29 -0.45
C HIS A 89 -22.90 -26.37 0.75
N ILE A 90 -22.86 -26.96 1.94
CA ILE A 90 -22.24 -26.31 3.10
C ILE A 90 -20.81 -26.83 3.22
N SER A 91 -19.85 -25.92 3.25
CA SER A 91 -18.42 -26.24 3.16
C SER A 91 -17.93 -27.29 4.17
N LYS A 92 -18.47 -27.30 5.39
CA LYS A 92 -18.09 -28.27 6.43
C LYS A 92 -18.54 -29.71 6.15
N GLN A 93 -19.50 -29.91 5.24
CA GLN A 93 -19.96 -31.24 4.82
C GLN A 93 -18.96 -31.92 3.89
N ARG A 94 -17.99 -31.17 3.34
CA ARG A 94 -16.90 -31.72 2.57
C ARG A 94 -15.87 -32.35 3.51
N LEU A 95 -16.06 -33.63 3.79
CA LEU A 95 -15.13 -34.42 4.61
C LEU A 95 -14.00 -35.02 3.75
N PRO A 96 -12.84 -35.32 4.35
CA PRO A 96 -11.81 -36.12 3.70
C PRO A 96 -12.37 -37.50 3.27
N GLY A 97 -11.91 -38.02 2.13
CA GLY A 97 -12.33 -39.33 1.61
C GLY A 97 -13.49 -39.31 0.62
N LEU A 98 -14.05 -38.12 0.30
CA LEU A 98 -14.94 -37.97 -0.85
C LEU A 98 -14.16 -38.09 -2.18
N PRO A 99 -14.78 -38.59 -3.26
CA PRO A 99 -14.13 -38.68 -4.57
C PRO A 99 -13.59 -37.35 -5.08
N ASP A 100 -12.38 -37.38 -5.65
CA ASP A 100 -11.74 -36.23 -6.31
C ASP A 100 -12.60 -35.62 -7.43
N ASP A 101 -13.45 -36.44 -8.06
CA ASP A 101 -14.38 -36.01 -9.10
C ASP A 101 -15.25 -34.84 -8.64
N LEU A 102 -15.59 -34.78 -7.34
CA LEU A 102 -16.35 -33.68 -6.75
C LEU A 102 -15.68 -32.30 -6.91
N MET A 103 -14.35 -32.26 -7.03
CA MET A 103 -13.58 -31.02 -7.18
C MET A 103 -13.04 -30.83 -8.61
N LYS A 104 -12.84 -31.93 -9.35
CA LYS A 104 -12.29 -31.91 -10.72
C LYS A 104 -13.35 -31.59 -11.78
N LYS A 105 -14.59 -32.05 -11.56
CA LYS A 105 -15.72 -31.95 -12.49
C LYS A 105 -16.72 -30.88 -12.04
N GLY A 106 -17.44 -30.33 -13.01
CA GLY A 106 -18.43 -29.28 -12.77
C GLY A 106 -17.82 -27.87 -12.68
N LYS A 107 -18.72 -26.90 -12.54
CA LYS A 107 -18.41 -25.48 -12.36
C LYS A 107 -18.54 -25.14 -10.87
N HIS A 108 -17.57 -24.47 -10.27
CA HIS A 108 -17.57 -24.17 -8.84
C HIS A 108 -17.60 -22.67 -8.61
N PHE A 109 -18.36 -22.23 -7.59
CA PHE A 109 -18.22 -20.91 -7.02
C PHE A 109 -18.36 -20.95 -5.50
N ILE A 110 -17.88 -19.89 -4.85
CA ILE A 110 -17.92 -19.75 -3.39
C ILE A 110 -18.81 -18.58 -3.01
N LEU A 111 -19.80 -18.84 -2.16
CA LEU A 111 -20.66 -17.82 -1.55
C LEU A 111 -20.18 -17.54 -0.12
N ILE A 112 -19.69 -16.32 0.10
CA ILE A 112 -19.25 -15.86 1.42
C ILE A 112 -20.28 -14.90 2.02
N ARG A 113 -20.29 -14.80 3.35
CA ARG A 113 -21.03 -13.78 4.07
C ARG A 113 -20.22 -13.35 5.29
N ASN A 114 -20.28 -12.07 5.62
CA ASN A 114 -19.53 -11.53 6.75
C ASN A 114 -19.98 -12.20 8.07
N PRO A 115 -19.05 -12.71 8.90
CA PRO A 115 -19.39 -13.33 10.19
C PRO A 115 -20.21 -12.43 11.13
N LEU A 116 -20.06 -11.10 11.02
CA LEU A 116 -20.89 -10.12 11.75
C LEU A 116 -22.39 -10.25 11.43
N ASP A 117 -22.75 -10.76 10.25
CA ASP A 117 -24.14 -11.01 9.83
C ASP A 117 -24.61 -12.43 10.12
N ILE A 118 -23.67 -13.38 10.22
CA ILE A 118 -23.96 -14.80 10.44
C ILE A 118 -24.26 -15.04 11.93
N LEU A 119 -23.33 -14.64 12.80
CA LEU A 119 -23.27 -15.03 14.21
C LEU A 119 -24.55 -14.71 14.99
N PRO A 120 -25.14 -13.50 14.92
CA PRO A 120 -26.36 -13.18 15.68
C PRO A 120 -27.59 -14.00 15.25
N SER A 121 -27.56 -14.60 14.06
CA SER A 121 -28.67 -15.42 13.54
C SER A 121 -28.44 -16.92 13.68
N PHE A 122 -27.19 -17.35 13.85
CA PHE A 122 -26.80 -18.75 13.87
C PHE A 122 -27.13 -19.43 15.21
N ASP A 123 -26.94 -18.71 16.31
CA ASP A 123 -27.21 -19.16 17.69
C ASP A 123 -28.65 -19.64 17.93
N LYS A 124 -29.60 -19.18 17.10
CA LYS A 124 -31.01 -19.58 17.18
C LYS A 124 -31.28 -21.01 16.73
N VAL A 125 -30.33 -21.65 16.05
CA VAL A 125 -30.51 -22.96 15.42
C VAL A 125 -29.53 -23.97 16.01
N VAL A 126 -28.26 -23.58 16.15
CA VAL A 126 -27.17 -24.42 16.65
C VAL A 126 -26.21 -23.55 17.44
N PRO A 127 -25.65 -24.05 18.57
CA PRO A 127 -24.55 -23.37 19.26
C PRO A 127 -23.41 -23.03 18.28
N PRO A 128 -23.02 -21.75 18.14
CA PRO A 128 -21.98 -21.35 17.20
C PRO A 128 -20.60 -21.82 17.67
N SER A 129 -19.85 -22.43 16.77
CA SER A 129 -18.43 -22.76 16.97
C SER A 129 -17.66 -22.55 15.69
N PHE A 130 -16.33 -22.42 15.79
CA PHE A 130 -15.48 -22.17 14.63
C PHE A 130 -15.61 -23.27 13.54
N PRO A 131 -15.59 -24.57 13.88
CA PRO A 131 -15.87 -25.63 12.90
C PRO A 131 -17.28 -25.57 12.32
N GLU A 132 -18.28 -25.18 13.12
CA GLU A 132 -19.68 -25.13 12.67
C GLU A 132 -19.93 -24.05 11.61
N LEU A 133 -19.15 -22.97 11.59
CA LEU A 133 -19.22 -21.91 10.58
C LEU A 133 -18.64 -22.32 9.22
N GLY A 134 -17.68 -23.25 9.18
CA GLY A 134 -17.12 -23.78 7.93
C GLY A 134 -16.32 -22.78 7.08
N LEU A 135 -15.93 -21.62 7.61
CA LEU A 135 -15.18 -20.60 6.85
C LEU A 135 -13.75 -21.08 6.50
N ALA A 136 -13.10 -21.81 7.40
CA ALA A 136 -11.82 -22.47 7.10
C ALA A 136 -11.95 -23.52 5.99
N SER A 137 -13.06 -24.27 5.99
CA SER A 137 -13.35 -25.24 4.93
C SER A 137 -13.55 -24.57 3.57
N LEU A 138 -14.18 -23.38 3.52
CA LEU A 138 -14.28 -22.61 2.28
C LEU A 138 -12.93 -22.19 1.73
N VAL A 139 -12.03 -21.76 2.61
CA VAL A 139 -10.65 -21.42 2.25
C VAL A 139 -9.89 -22.62 1.69
N SER A 140 -10.05 -23.79 2.32
CA SER A 140 -9.46 -25.04 1.83
C SER A 140 -9.97 -25.38 0.42
N ILE A 141 -11.29 -25.30 0.21
CA ILE A 141 -11.92 -25.51 -1.10
C ILE A 141 -11.38 -24.53 -2.16
N TYR A 142 -11.27 -23.24 -1.83
CA TYR A 142 -10.73 -22.23 -2.73
C TYR A 142 -9.29 -22.57 -3.14
N SER A 143 -8.43 -22.91 -2.17
CA SER A 143 -7.03 -23.21 -2.41
C SER A 143 -6.85 -24.42 -3.32
N GLU A 144 -7.65 -25.47 -3.13
CA GLU A 144 -7.58 -26.67 -3.94
C GLU A 144 -8.04 -26.44 -5.39
N LEU A 145 -9.14 -25.71 -5.59
CA LEU A 145 -9.60 -25.34 -6.92
C LEU A 145 -8.59 -24.46 -7.66
N CYS A 146 -7.90 -23.56 -6.94
CA CYS A 146 -6.77 -22.80 -7.50
C CYS A 146 -5.61 -23.71 -7.91
N ALA A 147 -5.25 -24.71 -7.09
CA ALA A 147 -4.18 -25.66 -7.41
C ALA A 147 -4.52 -26.53 -8.64
N LEU A 148 -5.80 -26.80 -8.89
CA LEU A 148 -6.29 -27.44 -10.12
C LEU A 148 -6.31 -26.50 -11.34
N GLY A 149 -5.86 -25.25 -11.21
CA GLY A 149 -5.83 -24.25 -12.28
C GLY A 149 -7.18 -23.61 -12.59
N LYS A 150 -8.19 -23.81 -11.74
CA LYS A 150 -9.56 -23.29 -11.90
C LYS A 150 -9.95 -22.43 -10.69
N PRO A 151 -9.43 -21.20 -10.53
CA PRO A 151 -9.82 -20.34 -9.42
C PRO A 151 -11.33 -20.05 -9.48
N PRO A 152 -12.11 -20.44 -8.44
CA PRO A 152 -13.56 -20.29 -8.49
C PRO A 152 -13.95 -18.82 -8.27
N PRO A 153 -15.01 -18.34 -8.93
CA PRO A 153 -15.60 -17.05 -8.59
C PRO A 153 -16.02 -17.01 -7.12
N VAL A 154 -15.82 -15.86 -6.48
CA VAL A 154 -16.25 -15.62 -5.10
C VAL A 154 -17.33 -14.54 -5.11
N LEU A 155 -18.50 -14.85 -4.56
CA LEU A 155 -19.63 -13.96 -4.45
C LEU A 155 -19.86 -13.60 -2.98
N ASP A 156 -19.88 -12.31 -2.63
CA ASP A 156 -20.31 -11.88 -1.31
C ASP A 156 -21.84 -11.76 -1.26
N ALA A 157 -22.46 -12.38 -0.26
CA ALA A 157 -23.90 -12.33 -0.03
C ALA A 157 -24.42 -10.88 0.08
N ALA A 158 -23.58 -9.92 0.49
CA ALA A 158 -23.94 -8.50 0.50
C ALA A 158 -24.26 -7.98 -0.92
N GLU A 159 -23.60 -8.47 -1.96
CA GLU A 159 -23.83 -8.06 -3.35
C GLU A 159 -25.23 -8.49 -3.83
N LEU A 160 -25.66 -9.71 -3.45
CA LEU A 160 -27.02 -10.19 -3.72
C LEU A 160 -28.11 -9.37 -3.02
N GLN A 161 -27.77 -8.75 -1.88
CA GLN A 161 -28.71 -7.91 -1.14
C GLN A 161 -28.74 -6.45 -1.63
N GLU A 162 -27.64 -5.97 -2.20
CA GLU A 162 -27.55 -4.61 -2.75
C GLU A 162 -28.16 -4.53 -4.16
N ASP A 163 -27.73 -5.41 -5.07
CA ASP A 163 -28.20 -5.46 -6.46
C ASP A 163 -28.18 -6.93 -6.96
N PRO A 164 -29.27 -7.69 -6.73
CA PRO A 164 -29.32 -9.10 -7.08
C PRO A 164 -29.20 -9.35 -8.58
N GLU A 165 -29.67 -8.44 -9.43
CA GLU A 165 -29.60 -8.62 -10.87
C GLU A 165 -28.16 -8.51 -11.36
N VAL A 166 -27.43 -7.47 -10.94
CA VAL A 166 -26.01 -7.30 -11.31
C VAL A 166 -25.18 -8.47 -10.78
N ALA A 167 -25.38 -8.86 -9.52
CA ALA A 167 -24.66 -9.97 -8.90
C ALA A 167 -24.90 -11.31 -9.62
N LEU A 168 -26.16 -11.63 -9.95
CA LEU A 168 -26.50 -12.88 -10.63
C LEU A 168 -26.08 -12.90 -12.10
N ARG A 169 -26.23 -11.79 -12.84
CA ARG A 169 -25.73 -11.67 -14.22
C ARG A 169 -24.24 -11.94 -14.26
N ARG A 170 -23.50 -11.38 -13.32
CA ARG A 170 -22.05 -11.57 -13.21
C ARG A 170 -21.70 -13.01 -12.86
N LEU A 171 -22.32 -13.57 -11.82
CA LEU A 171 -22.12 -14.97 -11.46
C LEU A 171 -22.38 -15.91 -12.65
N CYS A 172 -23.46 -15.68 -13.40
CA CYS A 172 -23.78 -16.46 -14.59
C CYS A 172 -22.68 -16.31 -15.66
N GLN A 173 -22.17 -15.10 -15.88
CA GLN A 173 -21.06 -14.84 -16.79
C GLN A 173 -19.79 -15.59 -16.40
N ASP A 174 -19.37 -15.54 -15.13
CA ASP A 174 -18.14 -16.21 -14.69
C ASP A 174 -18.29 -17.74 -14.60
N LEU A 175 -19.51 -18.24 -14.48
CA LEU A 175 -19.84 -19.65 -14.62
C LEU A 175 -20.05 -20.07 -16.09
N ASP A 176 -20.03 -19.15 -17.04
CA ASP A 176 -20.32 -19.40 -18.45
C ASP A 176 -21.68 -20.09 -18.66
N ILE A 177 -22.73 -19.48 -18.09
CA ILE A 177 -24.14 -19.89 -18.24
C ILE A 177 -25.01 -18.67 -18.58
N PRO A 178 -26.15 -18.83 -19.29
CA PRO A 178 -27.03 -17.72 -19.60
C PRO A 178 -27.77 -17.23 -18.35
N PHE A 179 -27.82 -15.91 -18.13
CA PHE A 179 -28.65 -15.33 -17.06
C PHE A 179 -30.15 -15.37 -17.44
N GLN A 180 -31.00 -15.73 -16.49
CA GLN A 180 -32.46 -15.69 -16.65
C GLN A 180 -33.09 -14.76 -15.61
N VAL A 181 -33.96 -13.84 -16.06
CA VAL A 181 -34.66 -12.87 -15.17
C VAL A 181 -35.52 -13.57 -14.13
N ALA A 182 -36.01 -14.78 -14.42
CA ALA A 182 -36.78 -15.62 -13.49
C ALA A 182 -36.04 -15.88 -12.17
N MET A 183 -34.70 -15.86 -12.18
CA MET A 183 -33.87 -16.06 -10.98
C MET A 183 -34.09 -14.99 -9.90
N LEU A 184 -34.67 -13.83 -10.24
CA LEU A 184 -34.84 -12.71 -9.30
C LEU A 184 -36.03 -12.85 -8.36
N LYS A 185 -37.02 -13.69 -8.70
CA LYS A 185 -38.26 -13.82 -7.95
C LYS A 185 -38.74 -15.25 -7.87
N TRP A 186 -39.26 -15.65 -6.71
CA TRP A 186 -39.86 -16.96 -6.48
C TRP A 186 -41.13 -16.83 -5.64
N GLU A 187 -41.98 -17.86 -5.66
CA GLU A 187 -43.16 -17.89 -4.79
C GLU A 187 -42.77 -18.15 -3.33
N ALA A 188 -43.48 -17.53 -2.40
CA ALA A 188 -43.34 -17.83 -0.98
C ALA A 188 -43.84 -19.26 -0.66
N GLY A 189 -43.38 -19.82 0.46
CA GLY A 189 -43.74 -21.15 0.95
C GLY A 189 -42.65 -22.22 0.78
N PRO A 190 -42.86 -23.41 1.37
CA PRO A 190 -41.95 -24.54 1.23
C PRO A 190 -41.89 -25.02 -0.22
N LYS A 191 -40.72 -25.53 -0.63
CA LYS A 191 -40.47 -26.04 -1.99
C LYS A 191 -40.21 -27.55 -1.96
N ALA A 192 -40.59 -28.25 -3.02
CA ALA A 192 -40.31 -29.69 -3.15
C ALA A 192 -38.81 -30.02 -3.15
N VAL A 193 -37.96 -29.05 -3.50
CA VAL A 193 -36.49 -29.15 -3.49
C VAL A 193 -35.88 -28.91 -2.10
N ASP A 194 -36.68 -28.56 -1.10
CA ASP A 194 -36.18 -28.31 0.26
C ASP A 194 -35.71 -29.61 0.92
N GLY A 195 -34.55 -29.56 1.59
CA GLY A 195 -34.09 -30.67 2.42
C GLY A 195 -34.97 -30.93 3.65
N ILE A 196 -34.82 -32.11 4.25
CA ILE A 196 -35.61 -32.59 5.40
C ILE A 196 -35.53 -31.63 6.61
N TRP A 197 -34.44 -30.88 6.74
CA TRP A 197 -34.21 -29.89 7.80
C TRP A 197 -34.90 -28.54 7.57
N ALA A 198 -35.55 -28.32 6.41
CA ALA A 198 -36.19 -27.05 6.08
C ALA A 198 -37.19 -26.52 7.12
N PRO A 199 -38.02 -27.35 7.79
CA PRO A 199 -38.91 -26.87 8.86
C PRO A 199 -38.18 -26.17 10.02
N TRP A 200 -36.91 -26.51 10.24
CA TRP A 200 -36.09 -25.97 11.32
C TRP A 200 -35.31 -24.72 10.92
N CYS A 201 -34.91 -24.61 9.65
CA CYS A 201 -33.93 -23.62 9.20
C CYS A 201 -34.45 -22.59 8.19
N TYR A 202 -35.52 -22.90 7.44
CA TYR A 202 -35.91 -22.13 6.24
C TYR A 202 -37.08 -21.16 6.43
N GLY A 203 -37.59 -21.03 7.65
CA GLY A 203 -38.74 -20.17 7.95
C GLY A 203 -38.62 -18.70 7.51
N SER A 204 -37.40 -18.16 7.34
CA SER A 204 -37.20 -16.82 6.77
C SER A 204 -37.28 -16.79 5.24
N VAL A 205 -36.74 -17.82 4.57
CA VAL A 205 -36.74 -17.93 3.11
C VAL A 205 -38.14 -18.29 2.59
N HIS A 206 -38.88 -19.14 3.32
CA HIS A 206 -40.29 -19.44 2.99
C HIS A 206 -41.20 -18.21 3.00
N LYS A 207 -40.80 -17.10 3.66
CA LYS A 207 -41.54 -15.82 3.64
C LYS A 207 -41.06 -14.86 2.55
N SER A 208 -39.98 -15.19 1.85
CA SER A 208 -39.37 -14.33 0.83
C SER A 208 -39.91 -14.67 -0.56
N THR A 209 -39.90 -13.67 -1.44
CA THR A 209 -40.25 -13.82 -2.86
C THR A 209 -39.11 -13.39 -3.80
N GLY A 210 -37.92 -13.19 -3.25
CA GLY A 210 -36.74 -12.65 -3.91
C GLY A 210 -35.66 -12.29 -2.89
N PHE A 211 -34.54 -11.73 -3.37
CA PHE A 211 -33.51 -11.20 -2.48
C PHE A 211 -33.99 -9.92 -1.81
N THR A 212 -33.84 -9.85 -0.49
CA THR A 212 -34.22 -8.68 0.30
C THR A 212 -32.99 -7.87 0.69
N ALA A 213 -33.14 -6.54 0.59
CA ALA A 213 -32.11 -5.61 1.03
C ALA A 213 -31.72 -5.88 2.49
N GLY A 214 -30.42 -5.83 2.76
CA GLY A 214 -29.91 -5.94 4.12
C GLY A 214 -30.48 -4.84 5.03
N ARG A 215 -30.55 -5.11 6.33
CA ARG A 215 -30.91 -4.07 7.30
C ARG A 215 -29.87 -2.95 7.23
N LYS A 216 -30.32 -1.70 7.01
CA LYS A 216 -29.44 -0.52 6.93
C LYS A 216 -28.61 -0.33 8.20
N TYR A 217 -29.23 -0.52 9.37
CA TYR A 217 -28.55 -0.49 10.66
C TYR A 217 -28.72 -1.82 11.38
N ARG A 218 -27.62 -2.33 11.91
CA ARG A 218 -27.58 -3.60 12.63
C ARG A 218 -27.85 -3.37 14.12
N SER A 219 -28.35 -4.41 14.78
CA SER A 219 -28.36 -4.46 16.24
C SER A 219 -26.92 -4.53 16.77
N PRO A 220 -26.66 -4.10 18.02
CA PRO A 220 -25.34 -4.26 18.64
C PRO A 220 -24.85 -5.71 18.56
N PHE A 221 -23.57 -5.88 18.22
CA PHE A 221 -22.96 -7.20 18.13
C PHE A 221 -22.81 -7.79 19.55
N PRO A 222 -23.29 -9.02 19.82
CA PRO A 222 -23.16 -9.62 21.14
C PRO A 222 -21.70 -9.88 21.51
N PHE A 223 -21.26 -9.39 22.66
CA PHE A 223 -19.88 -9.54 23.13
C PHE A 223 -19.47 -11.02 23.29
N SER A 224 -20.42 -11.90 23.61
CA SER A 224 -20.21 -13.35 23.72
C SER A 224 -19.70 -14.02 22.45
N PHE A 225 -19.82 -13.37 21.28
CA PHE A 225 -19.35 -13.91 20.01
C PHE A 225 -18.05 -13.26 19.51
N TYR A 226 -17.40 -12.41 20.32
CA TYR A 226 -16.21 -11.68 19.89
C TYR A 226 -15.03 -12.61 19.58
N ASP A 227 -14.73 -13.57 20.45
CA ASP A 227 -13.63 -14.53 20.24
C ASP A 227 -13.86 -15.37 18.98
N LEU A 228 -15.10 -15.76 18.72
CA LEU A 228 -15.46 -16.51 17.53
C LEU A 228 -15.39 -15.64 16.25
N LEU A 229 -15.76 -14.36 16.36
CA LEU A 229 -15.58 -13.39 15.28
C LEU A 229 -14.10 -13.22 14.95
N GLU A 230 -13.24 -13.08 15.96
CA GLU A 230 -11.79 -12.94 15.79
C GLU A 230 -11.17 -14.14 15.07
N GLN A 231 -11.58 -15.36 15.42
CA GLN A 231 -11.15 -16.58 14.73
C GLN A 231 -11.66 -16.65 13.28
N SER A 232 -12.87 -16.17 13.02
CA SER A 232 -13.59 -16.38 11.75
C SER A 232 -13.33 -15.31 10.69
N LEU A 233 -13.19 -14.06 11.12
CA LEU A 233 -13.09 -12.90 10.25
C LEU A 233 -11.85 -12.94 9.31
N PRO A 234 -10.67 -13.45 9.72
CA PRO A 234 -9.52 -13.59 8.82
C PRO A 234 -9.82 -14.44 7.57
N PHE A 235 -10.53 -15.57 7.73
CA PHE A 235 -10.88 -16.47 6.63
C PHE A 235 -11.87 -15.81 5.65
N TYR A 236 -12.88 -15.12 6.18
CA TYR A 236 -13.79 -14.30 5.36
C TYR A 236 -13.04 -13.21 4.60
N ASN A 237 -12.18 -12.45 5.28
CA ASN A 237 -11.41 -11.37 4.66
C ASN A 237 -10.46 -11.88 3.57
N MET A 238 -9.92 -13.09 3.71
CA MET A 238 -9.07 -13.69 2.69
C MET A 238 -9.87 -13.98 1.40
N LEU A 239 -11.04 -14.61 1.52
CA LEU A 239 -11.91 -14.89 0.37
C LEU A 239 -12.50 -13.61 -0.23
N ARG A 240 -12.86 -12.64 0.61
CA ARG A 240 -13.44 -11.35 0.17
C ARG A 240 -12.52 -10.56 -0.75
N ARG A 241 -11.19 -10.73 -0.69
CA ARG A 241 -10.24 -10.09 -1.62
C ARG A 241 -10.47 -10.53 -3.08
N TYR A 242 -11.08 -11.69 -3.27
CA TYR A 242 -11.42 -12.25 -4.57
C TYR A 242 -12.89 -12.00 -4.96
N ALA A 243 -13.72 -11.46 -4.05
CA ALA A 243 -15.10 -11.07 -4.35
C ALA A 243 -15.16 -9.77 -5.16
N TRP A 244 -16.25 -9.58 -5.90
CA TRP A 244 -16.43 -8.39 -6.74
C TRP A 244 -16.89 -7.18 -5.89
N GLY A 245 -16.31 -6.00 -6.16
CA GLY A 245 -16.81 -4.75 -5.58
C GLY A 245 -16.53 -4.51 -4.08
N THR A 246 -15.28 -4.63 -3.64
CA THR A 246 -14.89 -4.49 -2.22
C THR A 246 -14.97 -3.07 -1.62
N SER A 247 -15.52 -2.07 -2.31
CA SER A 247 -15.66 -0.70 -1.79
C SER A 247 -17.13 -0.26 -1.68
N PHE A 248 -17.53 0.12 -0.47
CA PHE A 248 -18.79 0.80 -0.17
C PHE A 248 -18.81 2.25 -0.70
N LEU A 249 -17.64 2.86 -0.92
CA LEU A 249 -17.51 4.23 -1.41
C LEU A 249 -17.54 4.26 -2.95
N LYS A 250 -18.45 5.05 -3.53
CA LYS A 250 -18.56 5.31 -4.98
C LYS A 250 -17.73 6.53 -5.38
N PRO A 251 -17.13 6.56 -6.59
CA PRO A 251 -17.22 5.56 -7.66
C PRO A 251 -16.29 4.34 -7.46
N LYS A 252 -16.70 3.18 -7.99
CA LYS A 252 -15.87 1.96 -8.03
C LYS A 252 -14.74 2.18 -9.05
N LEU A 253 -13.59 2.67 -8.60
CA LEU A 253 -12.42 2.88 -9.46
C LEU A 253 -11.84 1.52 -9.91
N PRO A 254 -11.40 1.37 -11.18
CA PRO A 254 -10.71 0.16 -11.62
C PRO A 254 -9.39 -0.02 -10.84
N ARG A 255 -8.91 -1.26 -10.73
CA ARG A 255 -7.60 -1.53 -10.12
C ARG A 255 -6.52 -0.82 -10.96
N PRO A 256 -5.76 0.12 -10.38
CA PRO A 256 -4.74 0.85 -11.11
C PRO A 256 -3.56 -0.06 -11.46
N THR A 257 -2.92 0.18 -12.61
CA THR A 257 -1.67 -0.48 -12.98
C THR A 257 -0.51 0.06 -12.13
N LEU A 258 0.32 -0.82 -11.59
CA LEU A 258 1.51 -0.41 -10.85
C LEU A 258 2.58 0.16 -11.80
N PRO A 259 3.30 1.23 -11.42
CA PRO A 259 4.40 1.76 -12.23
C PRO A 259 5.51 0.73 -12.49
N VAL A 260 5.73 -0.19 -11.53
CA VAL A 260 6.66 -1.31 -11.65
C VAL A 260 5.90 -2.60 -11.32
N PRO A 261 5.62 -3.47 -12.31
CA PRO A 261 4.84 -4.70 -12.09
C PRO A 261 5.42 -5.65 -11.04
N ALA A 262 6.75 -5.69 -10.88
CA ALA A 262 7.42 -6.51 -9.87
C ALA A 262 7.01 -6.15 -8.42
N ASN A 263 6.39 -4.99 -8.20
CA ASN A 263 5.92 -4.56 -6.89
C ASN A 263 4.52 -5.10 -6.51
N GLU A 264 3.91 -5.97 -7.34
CA GLU A 264 2.60 -6.56 -7.03
C GLU A 264 2.65 -7.51 -5.82
N LYS A 265 3.71 -8.32 -5.71
CA LYS A 265 3.87 -9.33 -4.66
C LYS A 265 5.04 -9.02 -3.73
N LEU A 266 5.02 -7.84 -3.11
CA LEU A 266 6.04 -7.44 -2.14
C LEU A 266 5.78 -8.02 -0.74
N LEU A 267 6.88 -8.27 -0.05
CA LEU A 267 6.93 -8.52 1.39
C LEU A 267 7.38 -7.24 2.10
N VAL A 268 6.66 -6.82 3.14
CA VAL A 268 6.86 -5.56 3.87
C VAL A 268 7.00 -5.88 5.35
N TRP A 269 7.96 -5.25 6.03
CA TRP A 269 8.07 -5.34 7.48
C TRP A 269 7.12 -4.35 8.15
N VAL A 270 6.29 -4.81 9.08
CA VAL A 270 5.41 -3.95 9.89
C VAL A 270 5.42 -4.45 11.34
N GLY A 271 5.86 -3.59 12.27
CA GLY A 271 6.01 -3.97 13.67
C GLY A 271 7.19 -4.91 13.86
N ASP A 272 6.89 -6.19 14.03
CA ASP A 272 7.81 -7.30 14.31
C ASP A 272 7.75 -8.43 13.27
N GLU A 273 6.93 -8.28 12.22
CA GLU A 273 6.68 -9.33 11.23
C GLU A 273 6.85 -8.86 9.77
N ILE A 274 7.11 -9.82 8.89
CA ILE A 274 7.07 -9.64 7.43
C ILE A 274 5.72 -10.11 6.91
N VAL A 275 4.99 -9.21 6.24
CA VAL A 275 3.65 -9.48 5.70
C VAL A 275 3.57 -9.15 4.20
N PRO A 276 2.67 -9.81 3.45
CA PRO A 276 2.40 -9.43 2.06
C PRO A 276 1.87 -8.00 1.93
N ARG A 277 2.15 -7.34 0.79
CA ARG A 277 1.73 -5.96 0.46
C ARG A 277 0.30 -5.60 0.88
N ASP A 278 -0.68 -6.44 0.55
CA ASP A 278 -2.11 -6.17 0.84
C ASP A 278 -2.50 -6.34 2.32
N SER A 279 -1.65 -7.02 3.10
CA SER A 279 -1.81 -7.21 4.53
C SER A 279 -1.00 -6.20 5.36
N ALA A 280 -0.05 -5.47 4.75
CA ALA A 280 0.76 -4.45 5.41
C ALA A 280 -0.10 -3.26 5.86
N LYS A 281 -0.48 -3.24 7.14
CA LYS A 281 -1.38 -2.24 7.74
C LYS A 281 -0.91 -1.89 9.14
N VAL A 282 -1.12 -0.63 9.53
CA VAL A 282 -0.99 -0.19 10.92
C VAL A 282 -2.35 -0.07 11.58
N SER A 283 -2.37 -0.19 12.90
CA SER A 283 -3.58 0.02 13.71
C SER A 283 -4.13 1.44 13.50
N VAL A 284 -5.45 1.59 13.44
CA VAL A 284 -6.09 2.93 13.46
C VAL A 284 -5.80 3.70 14.75
N LEU A 285 -5.40 2.99 15.81
CA LEU A 285 -4.96 3.58 17.07
C LEU A 285 -3.46 3.94 17.07
N ASP A 286 -2.72 3.69 15.99
CA ASP A 286 -1.33 4.15 15.88
C ASP A 286 -1.28 5.69 15.81
N SER A 287 -0.27 6.28 16.46
CA SER A 287 -0.06 7.73 16.47
C SER A 287 0.11 8.33 15.08
N VAL A 288 0.67 7.57 14.12
CA VAL A 288 0.80 8.06 12.74
C VAL A 288 -0.56 8.32 12.09
N VAL A 289 -1.57 7.49 12.38
CA VAL A 289 -2.91 7.61 11.80
C VAL A 289 -3.67 8.78 12.45
N GLN A 290 -3.52 8.96 13.76
CA GLN A 290 -4.26 9.97 14.51
C GLN A 290 -3.66 11.38 14.38
N GLY A 291 -2.36 11.51 14.17
CA GLY A 291 -1.69 12.82 14.20
C GLY A 291 -0.36 12.92 13.43
N GLY A 292 -0.03 11.97 12.54
CA GLY A 292 1.20 12.02 11.74
C GLY A 292 2.49 11.83 12.55
N ASP A 293 2.38 11.34 13.78
CA ASP A 293 3.45 11.28 14.77
C ASP A 293 4.40 10.08 14.52
N SER A 294 5.34 10.33 13.61
CA SER A 294 6.33 9.37 13.12
C SER A 294 7.51 10.08 12.43
N VAL A 295 8.63 9.38 12.36
CA VAL A 295 9.83 9.77 11.60
C VAL A 295 10.10 8.76 10.50
N TRP A 296 10.82 9.16 9.45
CA TRP A 296 11.12 8.28 8.34
C TRP A 296 12.46 8.58 7.69
N GLU A 297 12.94 7.64 6.88
CA GLU A 297 14.14 7.75 6.05
C GLU A 297 13.92 7.14 4.67
N GLY A 298 14.67 7.66 3.70
CA GLY A 298 14.72 7.16 2.33
C GLY A 298 16.09 6.59 2.02
N LEU A 299 16.20 5.27 1.94
CA LEU A 299 17.45 4.57 1.65
C LEU A 299 17.44 4.06 0.21
N ARG A 300 18.64 3.84 -0.34
CA ARG A 300 18.80 3.29 -1.69
C ARG A 300 19.84 2.19 -1.74
N ILE A 301 19.53 1.18 -2.55
CA ILE A 301 20.39 0.02 -2.78
C ILE A 301 21.09 0.18 -4.13
N HIS A 302 22.42 0.06 -4.10
CA HIS A 302 23.27 0.04 -5.28
C HIS A 302 24.23 -1.15 -5.19
N ASN A 303 24.20 -2.04 -6.19
CA ASN A 303 25.16 -3.13 -6.35
C ASN A 303 25.43 -3.93 -5.05
N GLY A 304 24.36 -4.36 -4.38
CA GLY A 304 24.40 -5.17 -3.16
C GLY A 304 24.75 -4.40 -1.89
N LYS A 305 24.73 -3.06 -1.92
CA LYS A 305 25.03 -2.20 -0.77
C LYS A 305 23.93 -1.18 -0.53
N ILE A 306 23.69 -0.84 0.73
CA ILE A 306 22.83 0.29 1.11
C ILE A 306 23.70 1.53 1.25
N PHE A 307 23.50 2.51 0.38
CA PHE A 307 24.30 3.73 0.36
C PHE A 307 24.03 4.58 1.62
N LYS A 308 25.10 4.99 2.30
CA LYS A 308 25.06 5.90 3.47
C LYS A 308 24.13 5.45 4.61
N LEU A 309 23.99 4.13 4.82
CA LEU A 309 23.05 3.58 5.80
C LEU A 309 23.26 4.13 7.21
N GLU A 310 24.51 4.21 7.69
CA GLU A 310 24.79 4.66 9.06
C GLU A 310 24.39 6.13 9.27
N GLU A 311 24.65 7.00 8.28
CA GLU A 311 24.25 8.40 8.34
C GLU A 311 22.72 8.57 8.30
N HIS A 312 22.02 7.73 7.53
CA HIS A 312 20.56 7.69 7.55
C HIS A 312 20.02 7.21 8.91
N MET A 313 20.69 6.23 9.53
CA MET A 313 20.35 5.79 10.88
C MET A 313 20.54 6.91 11.89
N ASP A 314 21.68 7.61 11.87
CA ASP A 314 21.92 8.77 12.75
C ASP A 314 20.75 9.76 12.71
N ARG A 315 20.34 10.17 11.51
CA ARG A 315 19.25 11.14 11.32
C ARG A 315 17.88 10.61 11.76
N LEU A 316 17.60 9.31 11.56
CA LEU A 316 16.37 8.68 12.05
C LEU A 316 16.29 8.76 13.58
N PHE A 317 17.37 8.38 14.27
CA PHE A 317 17.43 8.39 15.74
C PHE A 317 17.43 9.82 16.30
N ASP A 318 18.11 10.76 15.66
CA ASP A 318 18.08 12.18 16.04
C ASP A 318 16.68 12.77 15.89
N SER A 319 15.99 12.43 14.80
CA SER A 319 14.60 12.85 14.57
C SER A 319 13.66 12.27 15.63
N ALA A 320 13.81 10.97 15.94
CA ALA A 320 13.01 10.31 16.98
C ALA A 320 13.27 10.91 18.38
N LYS A 321 14.54 11.24 18.68
CA LYS A 321 14.94 11.93 19.90
C LYS A 321 14.36 13.34 19.99
N ALA A 322 14.38 14.11 18.90
CA ALA A 322 13.78 15.44 18.84
C ALA A 322 12.27 15.42 19.11
N LEU A 323 11.58 14.34 18.69
CA LEU A 323 10.17 14.11 18.99
C LEU A 323 9.94 13.41 20.35
N ALA A 324 10.97 13.19 21.16
CA ALA A 324 10.90 12.51 22.46
C ALA A 324 10.26 11.11 22.39
N PHE A 325 10.68 10.30 21.42
CA PHE A 325 10.28 8.88 21.35
C PHE A 325 10.94 8.11 22.50
N ASN A 326 10.19 7.18 23.10
CA ASN A 326 10.68 6.24 24.10
C ASN A 326 10.64 4.82 23.53
N ASN A 327 11.43 3.90 24.08
CA ASN A 327 11.47 2.49 23.66
C ASN A 327 11.69 2.35 22.13
N ILE A 328 12.63 3.13 21.60
CA ILE A 328 13.06 3.06 20.20
C ILE A 328 13.84 1.75 20.02
N PRO A 329 13.63 0.98 18.94
CA PRO A 329 14.44 -0.19 18.64
C PRO A 329 15.92 0.19 18.50
N THR A 330 16.81 -0.74 18.84
CA THR A 330 18.26 -0.59 18.67
C THR A 330 18.63 -0.48 17.19
N ARG A 331 19.84 0.04 16.91
CA ARG A 331 20.33 0.15 15.52
C ARG A 331 20.42 -1.21 14.84
N GLU A 332 20.83 -2.21 15.60
CA GLU A 332 20.98 -3.59 15.19
C GLU A 332 19.64 -4.21 14.80
N GLU A 333 18.59 -4.02 15.61
CA GLU A 333 17.23 -4.49 15.31
C GLU A 333 16.67 -3.83 14.04
N VAL A 334 16.87 -2.52 13.86
CA VAL A 334 16.43 -1.82 12.65
C VAL A 334 17.19 -2.32 11.41
N LYS A 335 18.51 -2.52 11.52
CA LYS A 335 19.32 -3.07 10.42
C LYS A 335 18.90 -4.49 10.08
N GLU A 336 18.62 -5.32 11.07
CA GLU A 336 18.14 -6.69 10.87
C GLU A 336 16.80 -6.71 10.14
N ALA A 337 15.84 -5.86 10.54
CA ALA A 337 14.56 -5.71 9.84
C ALA A 337 14.74 -5.27 8.38
N ILE A 338 15.63 -4.29 8.13
CA ILE A 338 15.98 -3.85 6.77
C ILE A 338 16.52 -5.01 5.94
N PHE A 339 17.55 -5.71 6.45
CA PHE A 339 18.21 -6.79 5.72
C PHE A 339 17.27 -7.97 5.47
N LYS A 340 16.50 -8.42 6.47
CA LYS A 340 15.52 -9.49 6.28
C LYS A 340 14.52 -9.14 5.19
N THR A 341 14.00 -7.91 5.18
CA THR A 341 13.01 -7.45 4.20
C THR A 341 13.57 -7.48 2.78
N ILE A 342 14.75 -6.90 2.54
CA ILE A 342 15.30 -6.82 1.17
C ILE A 342 15.81 -8.17 0.67
N ILE A 343 16.36 -9.02 1.54
CA ILE A 343 16.80 -10.38 1.19
C ILE A 343 15.59 -11.24 0.79
N MET A 344 14.49 -11.18 1.54
CA MET A 344 13.26 -11.95 1.22
C MET A 344 12.60 -11.50 -0.09
N ASN A 345 12.78 -10.24 -0.48
CA ASN A 345 12.30 -9.74 -1.77
C ASN A 345 13.33 -9.89 -2.91
N GLY A 346 14.55 -10.41 -2.65
CA GLY A 346 15.62 -10.49 -3.64
C GLY A 346 16.11 -9.12 -4.16
N MET A 347 15.97 -8.06 -3.36
CA MET A 347 16.29 -6.69 -3.74
C MET A 347 17.75 -6.35 -3.42
N PHE A 348 18.62 -6.59 -4.40
CA PHE A 348 20.07 -6.31 -4.27
C PHE A 348 20.55 -5.12 -5.10
N ASP A 349 19.69 -4.49 -5.91
CA ASP A 349 20.02 -3.29 -6.69
C ASP A 349 18.74 -2.53 -7.05
N ASN A 350 18.84 -1.27 -7.48
CA ASN A 350 17.72 -0.48 -8.03
C ASN A 350 16.41 -0.50 -7.18
N ALA A 351 16.58 -0.57 -5.86
CA ALA A 351 15.48 -0.56 -4.91
C ALA A 351 15.61 0.62 -3.95
N HIS A 352 14.45 1.15 -3.57
CA HIS A 352 14.32 2.21 -2.59
C HIS A 352 13.60 1.67 -1.36
N ILE A 353 14.13 1.98 -0.18
CA ILE A 353 13.51 1.61 1.09
C ILE A 353 12.96 2.88 1.73
N ARG A 354 11.65 2.93 1.94
CA ARG A 354 11.02 3.87 2.85
C ARG A 354 10.99 3.23 4.23
N LEU A 355 11.92 3.64 5.08
CA LEU A 355 12.01 3.24 6.48
C LEU A 355 11.16 4.22 7.29
N SER A 356 10.23 3.74 8.12
CA SER A 356 9.43 4.62 8.99
C SER A 356 9.35 4.05 10.39
N LEU A 357 9.41 4.93 11.38
CA LEU A 357 9.25 4.60 12.78
C LEU A 357 8.14 5.46 13.36
N THR A 358 7.05 4.83 13.77
CA THR A 358 5.94 5.49 14.47
C THR A 358 6.18 5.46 15.97
N ARG A 359 5.58 6.40 16.71
CA ARG A 359 5.52 6.28 18.18
C ARG A 359 4.72 5.07 18.64
N GLY A 360 3.95 4.46 17.73
CA GLY A 360 3.25 3.20 17.88
C GLY A 360 1.78 3.32 18.24
N LYS A 361 1.20 2.17 18.59
CA LYS A 361 -0.20 2.04 18.99
C LYS A 361 -0.47 2.76 20.31
N LYS A 362 -1.61 3.45 20.39
CA LYS A 362 -2.13 4.05 21.62
C LYS A 362 -3.14 3.12 22.31
N VAL A 363 -3.20 3.18 23.63
CA VAL A 363 -4.26 2.51 24.43
C VAL A 363 -5.63 3.15 24.25
N THR A 364 -5.68 4.43 23.91
CA THR A 364 -6.91 5.18 23.62
C THR A 364 -6.63 6.31 22.64
N SER A 365 -7.68 6.87 22.05
CA SER A 365 -7.55 8.06 21.20
C SER A 365 -7.23 9.29 22.06
N GLY A 366 -6.28 10.10 21.60
CA GLY A 366 -5.86 11.32 22.29
C GLY A 366 -4.53 11.84 21.77
N MET A 367 -4.24 13.12 22.02
CA MET A 367 -3.01 13.76 21.52
C MET A 367 -1.78 13.45 22.37
N SER A 368 -1.95 13.11 23.65
CA SER A 368 -0.81 12.85 24.54
C SER A 368 0.02 11.65 24.07
N PRO A 369 1.36 11.76 23.98
CA PRO A 369 2.24 10.64 23.71
C PRO A 369 2.31 9.64 24.88
N ALA A 370 1.80 10.00 26.06
CA ALA A 370 1.73 9.08 27.21
C ALA A 370 0.83 7.86 26.96
N PHE A 371 -0.04 7.90 25.95
CA PHE A 371 -0.89 6.76 25.58
C PHE A 371 -0.15 5.71 24.74
N ASN A 372 1.07 5.99 24.27
CA ASN A 372 1.91 5.08 23.48
C ASN A 372 2.62 4.04 24.36
N LEU A 373 1.84 3.07 24.86
CA LEU A 373 2.34 2.08 25.82
C LEU A 373 2.76 0.75 25.17
N TYR A 374 2.52 0.55 23.87
CA TYR A 374 2.83 -0.68 23.16
C TYR A 374 4.21 -0.68 22.47
N GLY A 375 4.99 0.40 22.61
CA GLY A 375 6.28 0.58 21.92
C GLY A 375 6.14 1.11 20.49
N CYS A 376 7.27 1.44 19.87
CA CYS A 376 7.32 1.99 18.51
C CYS A 376 6.93 0.93 17.47
N THR A 377 6.34 1.33 16.34
CA THR A 377 6.11 0.42 15.21
C THR A 377 7.08 0.76 14.08
N LEU A 378 7.99 -0.17 13.80
CA LEU A 378 8.95 -0.08 12.69
C LEU A 378 8.28 -0.55 11.39
N ILE A 379 8.50 0.18 10.30
CA ILE A 379 7.98 -0.15 8.97
C ILE A 379 9.12 -0.10 7.98
N VAL A 380 9.35 -1.19 7.25
CA VAL A 380 10.33 -1.25 6.16
C VAL A 380 9.59 -1.56 4.86
N LEU A 381 9.37 -0.51 4.04
CA LEU A 381 8.78 -0.64 2.71
C LEU A 381 9.88 -0.53 1.65
N ALA A 382 10.33 -1.68 1.14
CA ALA A 382 11.26 -1.74 0.00
C ALA A 382 10.48 -1.93 -1.30
N GLU A 383 10.76 -1.13 -2.32
CA GLU A 383 10.15 -1.23 -3.64
C GLU A 383 11.21 -1.17 -4.74
N TRP A 384 11.01 -1.92 -5.82
CA TRP A 384 11.74 -1.71 -7.06
C TRP A 384 11.39 -0.32 -7.58
N LYS A 385 12.39 0.56 -7.67
CA LYS A 385 12.15 1.97 -7.93
C LYS A 385 13.27 2.57 -8.78
N PRO A 386 13.06 2.75 -10.09
CA PRO A 386 14.00 3.50 -10.92
C PRO A 386 14.10 4.96 -10.45
N PRO A 387 15.14 5.71 -10.87
CA PRO A 387 15.21 7.15 -10.64
C PRO A 387 13.91 7.86 -11.06
N VAL A 388 13.41 8.76 -10.21
CA VAL A 388 12.13 9.45 -10.45
C VAL A 388 12.25 10.53 -11.52
N TYR A 389 13.41 11.15 -11.65
CA TYR A 389 13.66 12.25 -12.58
C TYR A 389 14.54 11.81 -13.75
N ASP A 390 14.33 12.44 -14.91
CA ASP A 390 15.24 12.32 -16.05
C ASP A 390 16.50 13.14 -15.79
N ASN A 391 17.50 12.47 -15.22
CA ASN A 391 18.79 13.07 -14.92
C ASN A 391 19.63 13.40 -16.19
N MET A 392 19.15 13.07 -17.40
CA MET A 392 19.82 13.36 -18.67
C MET A 392 19.33 14.65 -19.34
N LYS A 393 18.01 14.89 -19.33
CA LYS A 393 17.39 16.08 -19.94
C LYS A 393 17.16 17.22 -18.95
N GLY A 394 17.06 16.91 -17.66
CA GLY A 394 16.74 17.87 -16.62
C GLY A 394 15.24 18.09 -16.42
N ILE A 395 14.91 18.80 -15.35
CA ILE A 395 13.54 19.02 -14.87
C ILE A 395 13.15 20.50 -14.90
N ASN A 396 11.84 20.75 -14.91
CA ASN A 396 11.24 22.07 -14.86
C ASN A 396 10.63 22.31 -13.47
N LEU A 397 10.94 23.46 -12.88
CA LEU A 397 10.44 23.85 -11.56
C LEU A 397 9.48 25.04 -11.65
N VAL A 398 8.58 25.11 -10.67
CA VAL A 398 7.77 26.30 -10.36
C VAL A 398 7.93 26.68 -8.90
N THR A 399 7.84 27.95 -8.57
CA THR A 399 7.85 28.42 -7.19
C THR A 399 6.45 28.27 -6.60
N ALA A 400 6.35 27.54 -5.49
CA ALA A 400 5.12 27.37 -4.74
C ALA A 400 4.78 28.62 -3.92
N THR A 401 3.49 28.89 -3.78
CA THR A 401 2.94 29.84 -2.82
C THR A 401 3.01 29.28 -1.39
N THR A 402 2.88 27.96 -1.24
CA THR A 402 3.10 27.28 0.05
C THR A 402 4.52 27.49 0.58
N ARG A 403 4.65 28.11 1.76
CA ARG A 403 5.94 28.32 2.46
C ARG A 403 6.36 27.08 3.22
N ARG A 404 7.68 26.89 3.36
CA ARG A 404 8.24 25.74 4.07
C ARG A 404 8.08 25.88 5.59
N ASN A 405 7.87 24.76 6.28
CA ASN A 405 7.70 24.78 7.74
C ASN A 405 8.90 25.41 8.45
N SER A 406 8.61 26.34 9.36
CA SER A 406 9.60 27.00 10.21
C SER A 406 9.97 26.11 11.40
N PRO A 407 11.22 26.21 11.91
CA PRO A 407 11.58 25.69 13.23
C PRO A 407 10.67 26.17 14.36
N ASN A 408 9.97 27.30 14.20
CA ASN A 408 9.01 27.82 15.18
C ASN A 408 7.66 27.08 15.21
N ASN A 409 7.39 26.21 14.24
CA ASN A 409 6.12 25.47 14.14
C ASN A 409 6.36 23.98 14.12
N LEU A 410 7.06 23.51 13.10
CA LEU A 410 7.41 22.11 12.91
C LEU A 410 8.73 22.06 12.15
N ASP A 411 9.82 21.84 12.89
CA ASP A 411 11.16 21.96 12.35
C ASP A 411 11.41 20.97 11.21
N SER A 412 11.71 21.51 10.03
CA SER A 412 12.02 20.78 8.81
C SER A 412 13.30 19.95 8.89
N LYS A 413 14.15 20.16 9.91
CA LYS A 413 15.32 19.32 10.21
C LYS A 413 14.93 17.96 10.76
N ILE A 414 13.76 17.84 11.39
CA ILE A 414 13.22 16.56 11.84
C ILE A 414 12.61 15.87 10.61
N HIS A 415 13.09 14.67 10.30
CA HIS A 415 12.58 13.92 9.14
C HIS A 415 11.27 13.21 9.49
N HIS A 416 10.21 13.99 9.72
CA HIS A 416 8.90 13.53 10.19
C HIS A 416 7.93 13.21 9.03
N ASN A 417 6.86 12.45 9.29
CA ASN A 417 5.87 12.10 8.25
C ASN A 417 4.77 13.15 8.02
N ASN A 418 4.80 14.30 8.71
CA ASN A 418 3.88 15.42 8.49
C ASN A 418 4.20 16.18 7.19
N LEU A 419 3.96 15.53 6.04
CA LEU A 419 4.34 15.99 4.71
C LEU A 419 3.23 16.76 3.97
N LEU A 420 2.13 17.13 4.64
CA LEU A 420 1.04 17.86 3.98
C LEU A 420 1.51 19.20 3.40
N ASN A 421 2.43 19.89 4.08
CA ASN A 421 3.10 21.10 3.58
C ASN A 421 3.79 20.87 2.22
N ASN A 422 4.55 19.78 2.11
CA ASN A 422 5.24 19.38 0.88
C ASN A 422 4.25 18.93 -0.21
N ILE A 423 3.21 18.19 0.15
CA ILE A 423 2.18 17.72 -0.79
C ILE A 423 1.42 18.90 -1.40
N LEU A 424 1.10 19.94 -0.63
CA LEU A 424 0.45 21.14 -1.15
C LEU A 424 1.33 21.84 -2.21
N ALA A 425 2.64 21.99 -1.95
CA ALA A 425 3.57 22.49 -2.95
C ALA A 425 3.62 21.60 -4.20
N LYS A 426 3.57 20.27 -4.05
CA LYS A 426 3.51 19.35 -5.20
C LYS A 426 2.22 19.49 -6.01
N ILE A 427 1.08 19.74 -5.36
CA ILE A 427 -0.19 20.01 -6.04
C ILE A 427 -0.07 21.28 -6.89
N GLU A 428 0.54 22.35 -6.36
CA GLU A 428 0.81 23.57 -7.13
C GLU A 428 1.73 23.31 -8.32
N GLY A 429 2.78 22.51 -8.14
CA GLY A 429 3.67 22.05 -9.20
C GLY A 429 2.93 21.31 -10.32
N ASN A 430 2.10 20.34 -9.96
CA ASN A 430 1.30 19.57 -10.90
C ASN A 430 0.30 20.45 -11.67
N ASN A 431 -0.38 21.37 -10.98
CA ASN A 431 -1.32 22.31 -11.61
C ASN A 431 -0.63 23.27 -12.58
N SER A 432 0.68 23.47 -12.42
CA SER A 432 1.52 24.30 -13.30
C SER A 432 2.23 23.49 -14.38
N ASN A 433 1.98 22.18 -14.49
CA ASN A 433 2.71 21.24 -15.36
C ASN A 433 4.23 21.28 -15.17
N ALA A 434 4.68 21.52 -13.93
CA ALA A 434 6.08 21.44 -13.53
C ALA A 434 6.40 20.08 -12.91
N ASP A 435 7.66 19.65 -13.04
CA ASP A 435 8.14 18.38 -12.51
C ASP A 435 8.22 18.40 -10.97
N ASP A 436 8.58 19.55 -10.39
CA ASP A 436 8.68 19.76 -8.94
C ASP A 436 8.44 21.27 -8.61
N ALA A 437 8.25 21.59 -7.33
CA ALA A 437 7.98 22.93 -6.85
C ALA A 437 9.02 23.39 -5.82
N ILE A 438 9.58 24.60 -6.02
CA ILE A 438 10.49 25.28 -5.10
C ILE A 438 9.68 25.91 -3.97
N MET A 439 10.08 25.68 -2.73
CA MET A 439 9.47 26.26 -1.54
C MET A 439 10.38 27.33 -0.94
N LEU A 440 9.79 28.46 -0.57
CA LEU A 440 10.48 29.56 0.10
C LEU A 440 10.28 29.50 1.62
N ASP A 441 11.23 30.04 2.38
CA ASP A 441 11.08 30.30 3.81
C ASP A 441 10.17 31.50 4.08
N LYS A 442 9.92 31.79 5.37
CA LYS A 442 9.06 32.91 5.79
C LYS A 442 9.61 34.28 5.39
N ASP A 443 10.92 34.40 5.16
CA ASP A 443 11.62 35.64 4.83
C ASP A 443 11.76 35.81 3.30
N GLY A 444 11.32 34.83 2.51
CA GLY A 444 11.34 34.86 1.04
C GLY A 444 12.61 34.26 0.41
N TYR A 445 13.50 33.65 1.19
CA TYR A 445 14.67 32.94 0.66
C TYR A 445 14.30 31.51 0.24
N VAL A 446 15.07 30.95 -0.68
CA VAL A 446 14.86 29.56 -1.13
C VAL A 446 15.24 28.60 -0.02
N SER A 447 14.36 27.63 0.27
CA SER A 447 14.61 26.58 1.26
C SER A 447 15.00 25.26 0.58
N GLU A 448 14.01 24.57 0.00
CA GLU A 448 14.17 23.31 -0.72
C GLU A 448 13.00 23.15 -1.70
N THR A 449 13.00 22.07 -2.47
CA THR A 449 11.81 21.68 -3.24
C THR A 449 10.85 20.85 -2.39
N ASN A 450 9.73 20.44 -2.97
CA ASN A 450 8.74 19.60 -2.30
C ASN A 450 9.35 18.27 -1.76
N ALA A 451 10.39 17.73 -2.41
CA ALA A 451 10.94 16.41 -2.07
C ALA A 451 12.49 16.33 -2.04
N THR A 452 13.20 17.38 -2.43
CA THR A 452 14.67 17.38 -2.59
C THR A 452 15.29 18.72 -2.21
N ASN A 453 16.54 18.74 -1.71
CA ASN A 453 17.26 20.00 -1.53
C ASN A 453 17.64 20.60 -2.90
N ILE A 454 17.85 21.92 -2.96
CA ILE A 454 18.19 22.63 -4.20
C ILE A 454 19.57 23.31 -4.10
N VAL A 455 20.32 23.30 -5.20
CA VAL A 455 21.69 23.80 -5.30
C VAL A 455 21.84 24.54 -6.63
N GLY A 456 22.50 25.70 -6.60
CA GLY A 456 22.73 26.53 -7.78
C GLY A 456 24.22 26.81 -8.00
N HIS A 457 24.62 26.99 -9.25
CA HIS A 457 25.95 27.45 -9.63
C HIS A 457 25.84 28.75 -10.44
N ALA A 458 26.61 29.75 -10.03
CA ALA A 458 26.69 31.04 -10.73
C ALA A 458 28.15 31.44 -10.96
N SER A 459 28.47 31.78 -12.20
CA SER A 459 29.76 32.27 -12.67
C SER A 459 29.87 33.79 -12.62
N ALA A 460 28.75 34.50 -12.46
CA ALA A 460 28.67 35.95 -12.40
C ALA A 460 28.37 36.49 -10.99
N TYR A 461 29.08 37.56 -10.67
CA TYR A 461 29.27 38.22 -9.38
C TYR A 461 28.03 39.03 -8.94
N PHE A 462 27.56 38.87 -7.69
CA PHE A 462 26.78 39.89 -6.98
C PHE A 462 27.52 40.22 -5.68
N PRO A 463 28.08 41.43 -5.52
CA PRO A 463 28.71 41.82 -4.28
C PRO A 463 27.64 42.32 -3.31
N PHE A 464 27.44 41.62 -2.19
CA PHE A 464 26.93 42.25 -0.98
C PHE A 464 27.88 41.98 0.18
N GLN A 465 28.14 43.05 0.93
CA GLN A 465 29.28 43.28 1.81
C GLN A 465 29.47 42.22 2.89
N LYS A 466 30.72 41.78 3.07
CA LYS A 466 31.26 41.49 4.40
C LYS A 466 32.42 42.47 4.65
N GLU A 467 32.14 43.51 5.41
CA GLU A 467 33.15 44.14 6.25
C GLU A 467 33.58 43.11 7.29
N GLU A 468 34.83 42.65 7.20
CA GLU A 468 35.65 42.25 8.34
C GLU A 468 37.09 42.09 7.84
N VAL A 469 37.78 43.21 7.70
CA VAL A 469 39.23 43.24 7.49
C VAL A 469 39.89 43.06 8.86
N LEU A 470 40.51 41.89 9.00
CA LEU A 470 41.66 41.55 9.83
C LEU A 470 42.22 42.63 10.78
N ASN A 471 42.08 42.39 12.08
CA ASN A 471 43.07 42.83 13.07
C ASN A 471 44.20 41.78 13.17
N CYS A 472 45.17 41.85 12.26
CA CYS A 472 46.51 41.34 12.56
C CYS A 472 47.25 42.42 13.33
N VAL A 473 47.27 42.29 14.66
CA VAL A 473 48.18 43.05 15.52
C VAL A 473 49.60 42.52 15.29
N GLY A 474 50.37 43.23 14.47
CA GLY A 474 51.78 43.03 14.24
C GLY A 474 52.48 44.38 14.14
N GLN A 475 53.30 44.69 15.13
CA GLN A 475 54.04 45.94 15.31
C GLN A 475 54.85 46.36 14.08
N SER A 476 54.77 47.64 13.69
CA SER A 476 55.96 48.50 13.57
C SER A 476 55.59 49.95 13.20
N LYS A 477 56.16 50.87 13.98
CA LYS A 477 56.15 52.33 13.83
C LYS A 477 56.53 52.80 12.42
N MET A 478 55.83 53.81 11.89
CA MET A 478 56.47 54.98 11.25
C MET A 478 55.50 56.17 11.12
N SER A 479 56.09 57.35 11.13
CA SER A 479 55.55 58.66 11.51
C SER A 479 55.07 59.54 10.35
N TYR A 480 54.05 60.36 10.65
CA TYR A 480 53.72 61.73 10.17
C TYR A 480 53.93 62.15 8.70
N ARG A 481 52.85 62.63 8.06
CA ARG A 481 52.72 64.01 7.54
C ARG A 481 51.28 64.33 7.07
N HIS A 482 50.72 65.41 7.60
CA HIS A 482 49.58 66.13 7.01
C HIS A 482 50.06 66.95 5.81
N TYR A 483 49.35 66.91 4.69
CA TYR A 483 49.08 68.04 3.79
C TYR A 483 47.85 67.69 2.94
N GLY A 484 46.93 68.65 2.81
CA GLY A 484 45.64 68.47 2.16
C GLY A 484 45.61 68.72 0.65
N GLY A 485 44.39 68.67 0.12
CA GLY A 485 44.00 69.37 -1.11
C GLY A 485 43.90 68.52 -2.38
N GLY A 486 42.67 68.34 -2.85
CA GLY A 486 42.35 68.25 -4.28
C GLY A 486 42.45 66.86 -4.92
N THR A 487 41.32 66.15 -4.98
CA THR A 487 41.18 64.94 -5.77
C THR A 487 41.28 65.22 -7.26
N SER A 488 42.20 64.47 -7.85
CA SER A 488 42.63 64.38 -9.24
C SER A 488 41.65 63.63 -10.14
N HIS A 489 41.67 64.05 -11.39
CA HIS A 489 41.76 63.24 -12.60
C HIS A 489 41.57 61.72 -12.49
N ASP A 490 40.59 61.29 -13.28
CA ASP A 490 40.27 59.94 -13.68
C ASP A 490 41.42 59.36 -14.51
N THR A 491 42.23 58.52 -13.88
CA THR A 491 43.14 57.57 -14.55
C THR A 491 42.94 56.23 -13.87
N GLN A 492 42.34 55.28 -14.59
CA GLN A 492 42.40 53.86 -14.26
C GLN A 492 43.84 53.44 -13.95
N PRO A 493 44.02 52.63 -12.90
CA PRO A 493 44.97 51.53 -12.94
C PRO A 493 44.19 50.22 -12.77
N GLY A 494 44.32 49.33 -13.75
CA GLY A 494 43.66 48.04 -13.74
C GLY A 494 44.09 47.16 -12.56
N CYS A 495 43.11 46.58 -11.89
CA CYS A 495 43.29 45.31 -11.19
C CYS A 495 42.97 44.17 -12.16
N ARG A 496 44.01 43.58 -12.73
CA ARG A 496 43.95 42.25 -13.36
C ARG A 496 43.69 41.22 -12.25
N PHE A 497 42.49 40.65 -12.22
CA PHE A 497 42.24 39.35 -11.60
C PHE A 497 41.48 38.47 -12.60
N LEU A 498 42.23 37.59 -13.25
CA LEU A 498 41.72 36.52 -14.10
C LEU A 498 41.62 35.25 -13.26
N ALA A 499 40.39 34.81 -12.94
CA ALA A 499 40.00 33.41 -12.85
C ALA A 499 38.46 33.30 -12.69
N LYS A 500 37.80 32.94 -13.79
CA LYS A 500 36.47 32.31 -13.87
C LYS A 500 36.46 31.11 -12.91
N ARG A 501 35.61 31.08 -11.86
CA ARG A 501 35.67 30.03 -10.81
C ARG A 501 34.32 29.64 -10.21
N GLY A 502 33.52 28.87 -10.94
CA GLY A 502 33.01 27.60 -10.40
C GLY A 502 32.39 27.61 -9.00
N ARG A 503 31.55 28.61 -8.63
CA ARG A 503 30.99 28.73 -7.28
C ARG A 503 29.67 27.98 -7.18
N VAL A 504 29.59 27.06 -6.23
CA VAL A 504 28.39 26.30 -5.91
C VAL A 504 27.77 26.88 -4.65
N LEU A 505 26.52 27.31 -4.77
CA LEU A 505 25.71 27.92 -3.73
C LEU A 505 24.62 26.94 -3.30
N THR A 506 24.40 26.80 -1.99
CA THR A 506 23.24 26.06 -1.47
C THR A 506 22.65 26.81 -0.27
N PRO A 507 21.30 26.84 -0.12
CA PRO A 507 20.66 27.42 1.04
C PRO A 507 21.21 26.85 2.35
N HIS A 508 21.27 27.67 3.40
CA HIS A 508 21.44 27.16 4.76
C HIS A 508 20.31 26.19 5.12
N ALA A 509 20.63 25.16 5.90
CA ALA A 509 19.63 24.26 6.45
C ALA A 509 18.80 24.88 7.58
N ASP A 510 18.38 26.14 7.44
CA ASP A 510 17.52 26.85 8.41
C ASP A 510 16.06 26.39 8.31
N TYR A 511 15.58 26.15 7.08
CA TYR A 511 14.19 25.81 6.76
C TYR A 511 14.07 24.52 5.93
N CYS A 512 15.15 23.76 5.77
CA CYS A 512 15.17 22.54 4.95
C CYS A 512 15.74 21.35 5.72
N LEU A 513 15.52 20.15 5.20
CA LEU A 513 16.14 18.96 5.77
C LEU A 513 17.66 18.98 5.52
N PRO A 514 18.51 18.66 6.51
CA PRO A 514 19.94 18.43 6.27
C PRO A 514 20.10 17.12 5.48
N GLY A 515 20.03 17.22 4.15
CA GLY A 515 20.07 16.08 3.24
C GLY A 515 21.44 15.37 3.23
N ILE A 516 21.44 14.05 3.38
CA ILE A 516 22.66 13.23 3.27
C ILE A 516 23.22 13.28 1.83
N THR A 517 22.35 13.28 0.82
CA THR A 517 22.76 13.50 -0.57
C THR A 517 23.36 14.89 -0.76
N ARG A 518 22.76 15.94 -0.19
CA ARG A 518 23.30 17.31 -0.21
C ARG A 518 24.69 17.36 0.42
N ALA A 519 24.86 16.82 1.62
CA ALA A 519 26.16 16.75 2.29
C ALA A 519 27.21 16.00 1.45
N THR A 520 26.81 14.86 0.87
CA THR A 520 27.70 14.08 -0.01
C THR A 520 28.11 14.88 -1.26
N VAL A 521 27.19 15.63 -1.86
CA VAL A 521 27.47 16.48 -3.02
C VAL A 521 28.36 17.66 -2.62
N MET A 522 28.15 18.26 -1.46
CA MET A 522 29.02 19.31 -0.91
C MET A 522 30.46 18.80 -0.76
N ASP A 523 30.65 17.59 -0.24
CA ASP A 523 31.98 16.95 -0.17
C ASP A 523 32.59 16.73 -1.56
N LEU A 524 31.79 16.30 -2.53
CA LEU A 524 32.24 16.13 -3.92
C LEU A 524 32.63 17.46 -4.57
N VAL A 525 31.87 18.53 -4.34
CA VAL A 525 32.18 19.88 -4.85
C VAL A 525 33.57 20.32 -4.36
N VAL A 526 33.85 20.15 -3.07
CA VAL A 526 35.16 20.48 -2.48
C VAL A 526 36.27 19.59 -3.06
N ARG A 527 36.03 18.27 -3.21
CA ARG A 527 37.00 17.33 -3.80
C ARG A 527 37.31 17.64 -5.26
N GLU A 528 36.32 18.05 -6.03
CA GLU A 528 36.46 18.45 -7.43
C GLU A 528 37.04 19.87 -7.60
N LYS A 529 37.43 20.52 -6.48
CA LYS A 529 38.08 21.84 -6.40
C LYS A 529 37.19 23.01 -6.82
N PHE A 530 35.88 22.87 -6.66
CA PHE A 530 34.93 23.97 -6.77
C PHE A 530 34.80 24.72 -5.43
N ILE A 531 34.39 25.98 -5.49
CA ILE A 531 34.16 26.79 -4.28
C ILE A 531 32.74 26.53 -3.81
N LEU A 532 32.59 26.01 -2.60
CA LEU A 532 31.29 25.80 -1.96
C LEU A 532 30.99 26.95 -1.00
N GLU A 533 29.79 27.51 -1.09
CA GLU A 533 29.30 28.55 -0.19
C GLU A 533 27.87 28.20 0.24
N GLU A 534 27.69 28.05 1.55
CA GLU A 534 26.38 27.86 2.17
C GLU A 534 25.91 29.19 2.73
N ARG A 535 24.78 29.70 2.21
CA ARG A 535 24.18 30.97 2.66
C ARG A 535 22.70 31.05 2.31
N ARG A 536 22.00 32.08 2.76
CA ARG A 536 20.68 32.41 2.23
C ARG A 536 20.80 32.82 0.76
N VAL A 537 19.98 32.20 -0.09
CA VAL A 537 19.96 32.43 -1.54
C VAL A 537 18.56 32.88 -1.93
N SER A 538 18.47 34.02 -2.62
CA SER A 538 17.21 34.57 -3.11
C SER A 538 16.73 33.81 -4.34
N LEU A 539 15.43 33.87 -4.62
CA LEU A 539 14.87 33.25 -5.83
C LEU A 539 15.45 33.86 -7.11
N SER A 540 15.75 35.16 -7.11
CA SER A 540 16.33 35.86 -8.26
C SER A 540 17.71 35.32 -8.62
N GLU A 541 18.53 34.92 -7.64
CA GLU A 541 19.83 34.31 -7.89
C GLU A 541 19.70 32.94 -8.57
N PHE A 542 18.67 32.15 -8.21
CA PHE A 542 18.37 30.91 -8.91
C PHE A 542 17.88 31.13 -10.34
N HIS A 543 17.09 32.18 -10.59
CA HIS A 543 16.64 32.54 -11.94
C HIS A 543 17.80 32.96 -12.86
N THR A 544 18.88 33.51 -12.31
CA THR A 544 20.05 33.99 -13.07
C THR A 544 21.26 33.06 -12.99
N ALA A 545 21.12 31.86 -12.43
CA ALA A 545 22.19 30.89 -12.32
C ALA A 545 22.58 30.29 -13.69
N ASP A 546 23.84 29.85 -13.83
CA ASP A 546 24.28 29.15 -15.05
C ASP A 546 23.81 27.70 -15.05
N GLU A 547 23.82 27.05 -13.88
CA GLU A 547 23.37 25.67 -13.70
C GLU A 547 22.62 25.58 -12.36
N VAL A 548 21.51 24.85 -12.33
CA VAL A 548 20.78 24.52 -11.10
C VAL A 548 20.53 23.03 -11.07
N TRP A 549 20.56 22.41 -9.90
CA TRP A 549 20.18 21.02 -9.72
C TRP A 549 19.56 20.80 -8.34
N THR A 550 18.84 19.69 -8.22
CA THR A 550 18.32 19.21 -6.93
C THR A 550 19.05 17.96 -6.47
N THR A 551 19.04 17.72 -5.16
CA THR A 551 19.68 16.56 -4.55
C THR A 551 18.74 15.82 -3.60
N GLY A 552 18.63 14.50 -3.76
CA GLY A 552 17.91 13.64 -2.81
C GLY A 552 18.11 12.15 -3.11
N THR A 553 17.77 11.26 -2.18
CA THR A 553 18.07 9.81 -2.32
C THR A 553 17.45 9.18 -3.58
N ILE A 554 16.23 9.59 -3.95
CA ILE A 554 15.49 9.01 -5.08
C ILE A 554 15.85 9.68 -6.42
N GLY A 555 15.97 11.02 -6.43
CA GLY A 555 16.36 11.78 -7.63
C GLY A 555 17.86 11.77 -7.91
N GLU A 556 18.67 11.40 -6.92
CA GLU A 556 20.13 11.55 -6.90
C GLU A 556 20.52 13.02 -7.10
N LEU A 557 21.06 13.37 -8.26
CA LEU A 557 21.44 14.72 -8.65
C LEU A 557 20.72 15.08 -9.96
N SER A 558 19.61 15.80 -9.84
CA SER A 558 18.69 16.08 -10.96
C SER A 558 18.88 17.50 -11.48
N PRO A 559 19.31 17.68 -12.74
CA PRO A 559 19.52 19.02 -13.32
C PRO A 559 18.21 19.77 -13.48
N VAL A 560 18.22 21.09 -13.31
CA VAL A 560 17.08 21.98 -13.49
C VAL A 560 17.38 22.90 -14.66
N VAL A 561 16.52 22.86 -15.69
CA VAL A 561 16.72 23.64 -16.93
C VAL A 561 15.77 24.83 -17.04
N LYS A 562 14.73 24.86 -16.22
CA LYS A 562 13.71 25.92 -16.25
C LYS A 562 13.12 26.15 -14.85
N ILE A 563 12.93 27.41 -14.48
CA ILE A 563 12.27 27.84 -13.24
C ILE A 563 11.27 28.95 -13.56
N ASP A 564 10.00 28.81 -13.17
CA ASP A 564 8.97 29.86 -13.32
C ASP A 564 8.85 30.40 -14.76
N GLY A 565 8.97 29.53 -15.76
CA GLY A 565 8.94 29.94 -17.17
C GLY A 565 10.29 30.38 -17.74
N ARG A 566 11.31 30.65 -16.90
CA ARG A 566 12.63 31.17 -17.30
C ARG A 566 13.62 30.03 -17.51
N ILE A 567 14.33 30.07 -18.62
CA ILE A 567 15.40 29.10 -18.94
C ILE A 567 16.60 29.40 -18.04
N ILE A 568 17.17 28.35 -17.43
CA ILE A 568 18.39 28.43 -16.62
C ILE A 568 19.58 28.18 -17.54
N GLY A 569 20.59 29.05 -17.49
CA GLY A 569 21.74 29.00 -18.39
C GLY A 569 21.32 28.98 -19.87
N ASP A 570 21.72 27.93 -20.58
CA ASP A 570 21.36 27.67 -21.99
C ASP A 570 20.18 26.69 -22.15
N GLY A 571 19.54 26.30 -21.04
CA GLY A 571 18.45 25.31 -21.02
C GLY A 571 18.91 23.87 -21.14
N GLN A 572 20.22 23.62 -21.10
CA GLN A 572 20.80 22.28 -21.18
C GLN A 572 21.48 21.90 -19.86
N VAL A 573 21.70 20.60 -19.65
CA VAL A 573 22.45 20.13 -18.49
C VAL A 573 23.92 20.52 -18.63
N GLY A 574 24.36 21.41 -17.75
CA GLY A 574 25.70 21.98 -17.78
C GLY A 574 26.82 21.04 -17.34
N PRO A 575 28.08 21.42 -17.63
CA PRO A 575 29.26 20.57 -17.43
C PRO A 575 29.56 20.28 -15.96
N ILE A 576 29.28 21.21 -15.03
CA ILE A 576 29.56 21.00 -13.60
C ILE A 576 28.59 19.95 -13.05
N THR A 577 27.31 20.08 -13.38
CA THR A 577 26.27 19.13 -13.02
C THR A 577 26.62 17.71 -13.50
N ARG A 578 27.01 17.55 -14.77
CA ARG A 578 27.42 16.22 -15.31
C ARG A 578 28.65 15.65 -14.62
N ARG A 579 29.64 16.48 -14.30
CA ARG A 579 30.85 16.06 -13.59
C ARG A 579 30.49 15.52 -12.19
N LEU A 580 29.63 16.22 -11.47
CA LEU A 580 29.16 15.80 -10.15
C LEU A 580 28.27 14.55 -10.23
N GLN A 581 27.40 14.42 -11.24
CA GLN A 581 26.61 13.20 -11.47
C GLN A 581 27.52 11.96 -11.66
N ASN A 582 28.56 12.09 -12.48
CA ASN A 582 29.51 11.01 -12.72
C ASN A 582 30.31 10.63 -11.45
N ALA A 583 30.73 11.62 -10.67
CA ALA A 583 31.41 11.40 -9.40
C ALA A 583 30.49 10.74 -8.37
N TYR A 584 29.24 11.20 -8.26
CA TYR A 584 28.24 10.62 -7.38
C TYR A 584 27.92 9.16 -7.76
N ARG A 585 27.73 8.86 -9.04
CA ARG A 585 27.49 7.50 -9.52
C ARG A 585 28.64 6.56 -9.13
N LYS A 586 29.90 6.97 -9.34
CA LYS A 586 31.05 6.16 -8.90
C LYS A 586 31.02 5.89 -7.39
N LEU A 587 30.76 6.94 -6.60
CA LEU A 587 30.70 6.84 -5.15
C LEU A 587 29.60 5.86 -4.68
N THR A 588 28.41 5.90 -5.29
CA THR A 588 27.30 4.99 -4.93
C THR A 588 27.58 3.52 -5.21
N HIS A 589 28.46 3.20 -6.17
CA HIS A 589 28.87 1.81 -6.44
C HIS A 589 29.94 1.30 -5.46
N GLU A 590 30.77 2.21 -4.94
CA GLU A 590 31.90 1.88 -4.08
C GLU A 590 31.51 1.86 -2.60
N LEU A 591 30.74 2.84 -2.15
CA LEU A 591 30.43 3.09 -0.75
C LEU A 591 29.04 2.55 -0.37
N GLY A 592 28.92 2.01 0.84
CA GLY A 592 27.66 1.55 1.41
C GLY A 592 27.84 0.32 2.29
N VAL A 593 26.83 0.03 3.10
CA VAL A 593 26.83 -1.15 3.96
C VAL A 593 26.42 -2.36 3.12
N PRO A 594 27.25 -3.42 3.05
CA PRO A 594 26.96 -4.60 2.25
C PRO A 594 25.75 -5.34 2.81
N ILE A 595 24.88 -5.79 1.90
CA ILE A 595 23.71 -6.61 2.26
C ILE A 595 24.21 -8.02 2.60
N PRO A 596 23.87 -8.57 3.79
CA PRO A 596 24.22 -9.94 4.13
C PRO A 596 23.71 -10.93 3.08
N THR A 597 24.43 -12.04 2.86
CA THR A 597 24.10 -13.10 1.88
C THR A 597 24.19 -12.74 0.40
N TYR A 598 24.41 -11.48 0.04
CA TYR A 598 24.67 -11.10 -1.36
C TYR A 598 25.99 -11.71 -1.85
N LYS A 599 25.89 -12.61 -2.82
CA LYS A 599 27.03 -13.14 -3.58
C LYS A 599 26.99 -12.50 -4.95
N LYS A 600 28.06 -11.78 -5.32
CA LYS A 600 28.19 -11.25 -6.67
C LYS A 600 28.29 -12.45 -7.62
N ALA A 601 27.30 -12.58 -8.52
CA ALA A 601 27.26 -13.63 -9.52
C ALA A 601 28.38 -13.47 -10.55
#